data_AF-A0A9Q3DB31-F1
#
_entry.id   AF-A0A9Q3DB31-F1
#
_cell.length_a   1.000
_cell.length_b   1.000
_cell.length_c   1.000
_cell.angle_alpha   90.00
_cell.angle_beta   90.00
_cell.angle_gamma   90.00
#
_symmetry.space_group_name_H-M   'P 1'
#
loop_
_entity.id
_entity.type
_entity.pdbx_description
1 polymer ?
#
loop_
_entity_poly.entity_id
_entity_poly.type
_entity_poly.pdbx_seq_one_letter_code
_entity_poly.pdbx_strand_id
1 'polypeptide(L)'
;MKAPECFDWTQPFKVRSFIQSCQLIFHNYLENVSQHRKKVLYSTSFLIGRAAKWIEPYLSNLTNQDPSYPLNSWQLFKSRLFNLFGDPNEARKADAELDTLIMKEGGHFSLYIADFRSLVSIIGDWGERALIHNFRKGLPSRIWISWPPIL
;
A
#
# COMPACT_ATOMS: atom_id res chain seq x y z
N MET A 1 10.46 -7.47 17.72
CA MET A 1 9.75 -7.09 16.47
C MET A 1 9.06 -5.75 16.68
N LYS A 2 9.07 -4.84 15.70
CA LYS A 2 8.44 -3.51 15.84
C LYS A 2 6.93 -3.64 15.57
N ALA A 3 6.10 -3.26 16.54
CA ALA A 3 4.65 -3.16 16.35
C ALA A 3 4.33 -2.06 15.30
N PRO A 4 3.14 -2.09 14.68
CA PRO A 4 2.71 -0.99 13.81
C PRO A 4 2.73 0.32 14.58
N GLU A 5 3.12 1.40 13.90
CA GLU A 5 2.97 2.74 14.47
C GLU A 5 1.47 3.08 14.57
N CYS A 6 1.09 3.78 15.63
CA CYS A 6 -0.29 4.22 15.80
C CYS A 6 -0.70 5.16 14.65
N PHE A 7 -1.90 4.95 14.11
CA PHE A 7 -2.42 5.68 12.97
C PHE A 7 -3.59 6.57 13.40
N ASP A 8 -3.43 7.88 13.25
CA ASP A 8 -4.40 8.90 13.73
C ASP A 8 -5.25 9.54 12.62
N TRP A 9 -4.94 9.21 11.36
CA TRP A 9 -5.54 9.74 10.12
C TRP A 9 -5.21 11.19 9.78
N THR A 10 -4.15 11.77 10.33
CA THR A 10 -3.72 13.12 9.96
C THR A 10 -2.91 13.16 8.67
N GLN A 11 -2.31 12.03 8.28
CA GLN A 11 -1.38 11.93 7.16
C GLN A 11 -1.82 10.80 6.21
N PRO A 12 -2.53 11.12 5.12
CA PRO A 12 -3.09 10.11 4.20
C PRO A 12 -2.05 9.12 3.65
N PHE A 13 -0.83 9.59 3.35
CA PHE A 13 0.25 8.76 2.85
C PHE A 13 0.73 7.67 3.83
N LYS A 14 0.46 7.81 5.14
CA LYS A 14 0.84 6.80 6.15
C LYS A 14 -0.06 5.58 6.15
N VAL A 15 -1.23 5.63 5.51
CA VAL A 15 -2.18 4.51 5.49
C VAL A 15 -1.55 3.25 4.90
N ARG A 16 -0.75 3.41 3.84
CA ARG A 16 -0.09 2.31 3.14
C ARG A 16 0.97 1.65 4.04
N SER A 17 1.80 2.46 4.69
CA SER A 17 2.82 1.98 5.64
C SER A 17 2.22 1.26 6.85
N PHE A 18 1.09 1.77 7.36
CA PHE A 18 0.34 1.12 8.43
C PHE A 18 -0.15 -0.27 7.99
N ILE A 19 -0.84 -0.36 6.85
CA ILE A 19 -1.34 -1.63 6.31
C ILE A 19 -0.21 -2.63 6.04
N GLN A 20 0.90 -2.19 5.45
CA GLN A 20 2.07 -3.03 5.19
C GLN A 20 2.66 -3.59 6.49
N SER A 21 2.76 -2.75 7.54
CA SER A 21 3.26 -3.18 8.85
C SER A 21 2.36 -4.26 9.48
N CYS A 22 1.03 -4.08 9.40
CA CYS A 22 0.07 -5.11 9.84
C CYS A 22 0.24 -6.40 9.04
N GLN A 23 0.34 -6.33 7.70
CA GLN A 23 0.50 -7.51 6.85
C GLN A 23 1.77 -8.30 7.14
N LEU A 24 2.88 -7.61 7.41
CA LEU A 24 4.14 -8.24 7.79
C LEU A 24 4.00 -9.05 9.09
N ILE A 25 3.30 -8.51 10.09
CA ILE A 25 3.02 -9.21 11.34
C ILE A 25 2.10 -10.40 11.09
N PHE A 26 1.10 -10.24 10.25
CA PHE A 26 0.15 -11.31 9.96
C PHE A 26 0.80 -12.49 9.27
N HIS A 27 1.70 -12.21 8.33
CA HIS A 27 2.44 -13.25 7.63
C HIS A 27 3.37 -14.00 8.58
N ASN A 28 4.15 -13.29 9.40
CA ASN A 28 5.15 -13.92 10.26
C ASN A 28 4.59 -14.63 11.51
N TYR A 29 3.41 -14.21 12.02
CA TYR A 29 2.92 -14.67 13.33
C TYR A 29 1.47 -15.11 13.35
N LEU A 30 0.67 -14.66 12.39
CA LEU A 30 -0.76 -14.98 12.31
C LEU A 30 -1.07 -15.82 11.06
N GLU A 31 -0.10 -16.61 10.59
CA GLU A 31 -0.21 -17.46 9.41
C GLU A 31 -1.42 -18.43 9.51
N ASN A 32 -1.70 -18.93 10.73
CA ASN A 32 -2.84 -19.80 11.04
C ASN A 32 -4.12 -19.06 11.43
N VAL A 33 -4.13 -17.73 11.45
CA VAL A 33 -5.32 -16.96 11.77
C VAL A 33 -6.17 -16.79 10.51
N SER A 34 -6.91 -17.86 10.21
CA SER A 34 -8.00 -17.89 9.22
C SER A 34 -9.13 -16.90 9.55
N GLN A 35 -9.15 -16.36 10.77
CA GLN A 35 -10.18 -15.44 11.22
C GLN A 35 -9.80 -14.01 10.83
N HIS A 36 -10.24 -13.57 9.66
CA HIS A 36 -10.16 -12.17 9.21
C HIS A 36 -10.47 -11.16 10.33
N ARG A 37 -11.45 -11.48 11.19
CA ARG A 37 -11.82 -10.66 12.35
C ARG A 37 -10.68 -10.41 13.33
N LYS A 38 -9.86 -11.41 13.64
CA LYS A 38 -8.69 -11.22 14.53
C LYS A 38 -7.65 -10.28 13.92
N LYS A 39 -7.42 -10.37 12.60
CA LYS A 39 -6.51 -9.45 11.88
C LYS A 39 -7.02 -8.01 11.93
N VAL A 40 -8.32 -7.83 11.71
CA VAL A 40 -8.94 -6.50 11.82
C VAL A 40 -8.84 -6.00 13.25
N LEU A 41 -9.27 -6.76 14.25
CA LEU A 41 -9.22 -6.36 15.66
C LEU A 41 -7.80 -5.99 16.13
N TYR A 42 -6.80 -6.80 15.76
CA TYR A 42 -5.40 -6.47 16.02
C TYR A 42 -5.02 -5.13 15.40
N SER A 43 -5.41 -4.87 14.15
CA SER A 43 -5.11 -3.58 13.50
C SER A 43 -5.81 -2.42 14.19
N THR A 44 -7.05 -2.62 14.65
CA THR A 44 -7.84 -1.58 15.32
C THR A 44 -7.23 -1.10 16.64
N SER A 45 -6.45 -1.92 17.34
CA SER A 45 -5.79 -1.50 18.58
C SER A 45 -4.67 -0.47 18.36
N PHE A 46 -4.26 -0.26 17.11
CA PHE A 46 -3.28 0.77 16.73
C PHE A 46 -3.93 1.99 16.08
N LEU A 47 -5.27 2.03 15.96
CA LEU A 47 -6.00 3.20 15.50
C LEU A 47 -6.20 4.17 16.68
N ILE A 48 -5.86 5.44 16.48
CA ILE A 48 -6.00 6.50 17.49
C ILE A 48 -6.70 7.74 16.91
N GLY A 49 -7.08 8.72 17.73
CA GLY A 49 -7.62 9.99 17.23
C GLY A 49 -8.91 9.81 16.42
N ARG A 50 -8.97 10.41 15.21
CA ARG A 50 -10.12 10.19 14.32
C ARG A 50 -10.26 8.71 13.98
N ALA A 51 -9.13 8.00 13.95
CA ALA A 51 -9.05 6.59 13.61
C ALA A 51 -9.91 5.67 14.45
N ALA A 52 -9.73 5.83 15.75
CA ALA A 52 -10.53 5.14 16.74
C ALA A 52 -12.02 5.50 16.59
N LYS A 53 -12.35 6.78 16.35
CA LYS A 53 -13.75 7.24 16.31
C LYS A 53 -14.58 6.60 15.21
N TRP A 54 -14.04 6.34 14.02
CA TRP A 54 -14.84 5.66 12.99
C TRP A 54 -14.98 4.17 13.22
N ILE A 55 -14.00 3.52 13.85
CA ILE A 55 -14.09 2.08 14.09
C ILE A 55 -14.92 1.73 15.34
N GLU A 56 -15.02 2.66 16.30
CA GLU A 56 -15.73 2.50 17.57
C GLU A 56 -17.17 1.96 17.43
N PRO A 57 -18.03 2.47 16.53
CA PRO A 57 -19.38 1.93 16.35
C PRO A 57 -19.37 0.45 15.96
N TYR A 58 -18.37 0.03 15.17
CA TYR A 58 -18.26 -1.37 14.76
C TYR A 58 -17.77 -2.27 15.89
N LEU A 59 -16.93 -1.76 16.79
CA LEU A 59 -16.44 -2.47 17.96
C LEU A 59 -17.54 -2.71 19.00
N SER A 60 -18.59 -1.89 19.02
CA SER A 60 -19.75 -2.07 19.92
C SER A 60 -20.55 -3.35 19.64
N ASN A 61 -20.43 -3.93 18.44
CA ASN A 61 -21.14 -5.15 18.05
C ASN A 61 -20.21 -6.13 17.33
N LEU A 62 -19.36 -6.81 18.13
CA LEU A 62 -18.40 -7.80 17.62
C LEU A 62 -19.05 -9.10 17.13
N THR A 63 -20.31 -9.35 17.48
CA THR A 63 -21.04 -10.55 17.06
C THR A 63 -21.73 -10.38 15.71
N ASN A 64 -21.74 -9.18 15.14
CA ASN A 64 -22.31 -8.89 13.82
C ASN A 64 -21.69 -9.80 12.74
N GLN A 65 -22.53 -10.56 12.05
CA GLN A 65 -22.13 -11.52 11.01
C GLN A 65 -22.31 -11.01 9.58
N ASP A 66 -22.78 -9.76 9.40
CA ASP A 66 -22.94 -9.16 8.08
C ASP A 66 -21.60 -9.20 7.31
N PRO A 67 -21.56 -9.77 6.09
CA PRO A 67 -20.35 -9.79 5.26
C PRO A 67 -19.82 -8.39 4.91
N SER A 68 -20.69 -7.39 4.89
CA SER A 68 -20.36 -5.97 4.67
C SER A 68 -19.81 -5.27 5.92
N TYR A 69 -19.78 -5.96 7.06
CA TYR A 69 -19.24 -5.43 8.30
C TYR A 69 -17.70 -5.33 8.21
N PRO A 70 -17.09 -4.14 8.37
CA PRO A 70 -15.65 -3.95 8.21
C PRO A 70 -14.79 -4.87 9.08
N LEU A 71 -15.28 -5.29 10.25
CA LEU A 71 -14.56 -6.21 11.13
C LEU A 71 -14.49 -7.65 10.62
N ASN A 72 -15.34 -8.04 9.66
CA ASN A 72 -15.45 -9.44 9.24
C ASN A 72 -14.52 -9.80 8.09
N SER A 73 -13.97 -8.82 7.38
CA SER A 73 -13.08 -9.04 6.24
C SER A 73 -11.90 -8.07 6.29
N TRP A 74 -10.69 -8.64 6.28
CA TRP A 74 -9.46 -7.86 6.15
C TRP A 74 -9.44 -7.03 4.87
N GLN A 75 -9.94 -7.59 3.76
CA GLN A 75 -10.01 -6.86 2.49
C GLN A 75 -10.97 -5.67 2.57
N LEU A 76 -12.13 -5.88 3.19
CA LEU A 76 -13.11 -4.81 3.36
C LEU A 76 -12.61 -3.71 4.29
N PHE A 77 -12.01 -4.10 5.43
CA PHE A 77 -11.35 -3.16 6.34
C PHE A 77 -10.32 -2.31 5.61
N LYS A 78 -9.38 -2.93 4.89
CA LYS A 78 -8.37 -2.22 4.07
C LYS A 78 -9.03 -1.26 3.09
N SER A 79 -10.00 -1.73 2.31
CA SER A 79 -10.70 -0.91 1.32
C SER A 79 -11.36 0.31 1.95
N ARG A 80 -12.08 0.13 3.07
CA ARG A 80 -12.69 1.26 3.79
C ARG A 80 -11.64 2.23 4.32
N LEU A 81 -10.53 1.72 4.83
CA LEU A 81 -9.45 2.53 5.36
C LEU A 81 -8.77 3.39 4.27
N PHE A 82 -8.53 2.81 3.09
CA PHE A 82 -8.04 3.56 1.92
C PHE A 82 -9.07 4.56 1.38
N ASN A 83 -10.35 4.18 1.29
CA ASN A 83 -11.39 5.06 0.76
C ASN A 83 -11.67 6.28 1.65
N LEU A 84 -11.54 6.10 2.98
CA LEU A 84 -11.83 7.17 3.93
C LEU A 84 -10.58 8.03 4.25
N PHE A 85 -9.39 7.43 4.25
CA PHE A 85 -8.17 8.07 4.77
C PHE A 85 -6.98 8.03 3.83
N GLY A 86 -7.09 7.35 2.70
CA GLY A 86 -6.10 7.43 1.63
C GLY A 86 -6.20 8.75 0.87
N ASP A 87 -5.16 9.06 0.10
CA ASP A 87 -5.22 10.19 -0.81
C ASP A 87 -6.04 9.77 -2.05
N PRO A 88 -7.19 10.42 -2.36
CA PRO A 88 -7.98 10.08 -3.54
C PRO A 88 -7.24 10.33 -4.85
N ASN A 89 -6.16 11.12 -4.82
CA ASN A 89 -5.30 11.38 -5.95
C ASN A 89 -4.01 10.54 -5.94
N GLU A 90 -3.84 9.57 -5.03
CA GLU A 90 -2.60 8.79 -4.89
C GLU A 90 -2.19 8.15 -6.23
N ALA A 91 -3.12 7.47 -6.90
CA ALA A 91 -2.88 6.85 -8.20
C ALA A 91 -2.50 7.88 -9.27
N ARG A 92 -3.27 8.96 -9.40
CA ARG A 92 -3.01 10.03 -10.38
C ARG A 92 -1.67 10.73 -10.15
N LYS A 93 -1.27 10.91 -8.89
CA LYS A 93 0.04 11.48 -8.54
C LYS A 93 1.15 10.51 -8.91
N ALA A 94 0.98 9.22 -8.60
CA ALA A 94 1.94 8.19 -8.96
C ALA A 94 2.10 8.06 -10.48
N ASP A 95 1.00 8.15 -11.25
CA ASP A 95 1.04 8.20 -12.72
C ASP A 95 1.90 9.37 -13.22
N ALA A 96 1.63 10.58 -12.73
CA ALA A 96 2.37 11.78 -13.13
C ALA A 96 3.86 11.72 -12.73
N GLU A 97 4.16 11.12 -11.57
CA GLU A 97 5.53 10.91 -11.12
C GLU A 97 6.23 9.84 -11.97
N LEU A 98 5.54 8.77 -12.36
CA LEU A 98 6.06 7.72 -13.23
C LEU A 98 6.40 8.26 -14.62
N ASP A 99 5.56 9.13 -15.17
CA ASP A 99 5.76 9.78 -16.47
C ASP A 99 7.03 10.63 -16.55
N THR A 100 7.45 11.17 -15.40
CA THR A 100 8.62 12.06 -15.26
C THR A 100 9.82 11.38 -14.59
N LEU A 101 9.68 10.11 -14.21
CA LEU A 101 10.73 9.36 -13.53
C LEU A 101 11.91 9.12 -14.46
N ILE A 102 13.08 9.62 -14.05
CA ILE A 102 14.34 9.44 -14.74
C ILE A 102 15.42 8.98 -13.76
N MET A 103 16.33 8.11 -14.20
CA MET A 103 17.53 7.80 -13.42
C MET A 103 18.44 9.02 -13.42
N LYS A 104 18.65 9.59 -12.23
CA LYS A 104 19.53 10.76 -12.04
C LYS A 104 20.93 10.50 -12.60
N GLU A 105 21.57 11.55 -13.09
CA GLU A 105 22.96 11.49 -13.54
C GLU A 105 23.87 11.09 -12.36
N GLY A 106 24.77 10.12 -12.57
CA GLY A 106 25.55 9.51 -11.50
C GLY A 106 24.75 8.67 -10.49
N GLY A 107 23.43 8.55 -10.64
CA GLY A 107 22.55 7.80 -9.75
C GLY A 107 22.68 6.28 -9.91
N HIS A 108 22.34 5.56 -8.84
CA HIS A 108 22.35 4.10 -8.83
C HIS A 108 21.08 3.52 -9.48
N PHE A 109 21.25 2.54 -10.35
CA PHE A 109 20.16 1.82 -11.02
C PHE A 109 19.19 1.16 -10.02
N SER A 110 19.69 0.68 -8.88
CA SER A 110 18.86 0.10 -7.82
C SER A 110 17.85 1.07 -7.22
N LEU A 111 18.21 2.35 -7.08
CA LEU A 111 17.31 3.39 -6.58
C LEU A 111 16.20 3.66 -7.60
N TYR A 112 16.55 3.79 -8.88
CA TYR A 112 15.58 3.95 -9.95
C TYR A 112 14.58 2.78 -10.02
N ILE A 113 15.06 1.53 -9.90
CA ILE A 113 14.17 0.36 -9.84
C ILE A 113 13.24 0.43 -8.63
N ALA A 114 13.76 0.82 -7.47
CA ALA A 114 12.96 0.91 -6.24
C ALA A 114 11.85 1.95 -6.39
N ASP A 115 12.18 3.14 -6.88
CA ASP A 115 11.22 4.23 -7.12
C ASP A 115 10.16 3.80 -8.16
N PHE A 116 10.60 3.24 -9.30
CA PHE A 116 9.70 2.74 -10.34
C PHE A 116 8.72 1.69 -9.81
N ARG A 117 9.23 0.67 -9.09
CA ARG A 117 8.38 -0.38 -8.51
C ARG A 117 7.42 0.14 -7.46
N SER A 118 7.85 1.13 -6.68
CA SER A 118 6.99 1.79 -5.69
C SER A 118 5.80 2.46 -6.37
N LEU A 119 6.03 3.26 -7.42
CA LEU A 119 4.98 3.93 -8.19
C LEU A 119 4.03 2.95 -8.88
N VAL A 120 4.56 1.93 -9.54
CA VAL A 120 3.74 0.89 -10.20
C VAL A 120 2.84 0.17 -9.19
N SER A 121 3.31 -0.06 -7.96
CA SER A 121 2.50 -0.69 -6.90
C SER A 121 1.31 0.16 -6.42
N ILE A 122 1.32 1.46 -6.72
CA ILE A 122 0.23 2.40 -6.39
C ILE A 122 -0.78 2.46 -7.54
N ILE A 123 -0.28 2.54 -8.77
CA ILE A 123 -1.08 2.77 -9.98
C ILE A 123 -1.95 1.56 -10.35
N GLY A 124 -1.45 0.33 -10.13
CA GLY A 124 -2.19 -0.90 -10.45
C GLY A 124 -2.04 -1.33 -11.92
N ASP A 125 -3.16 -1.54 -12.62
CA ASP A 125 -3.25 -2.27 -13.91
C ASP A 125 -2.72 -1.49 -15.13
N TRP A 126 -1.44 -1.16 -15.13
CA TRP A 126 -0.75 -0.82 -16.38
C TRP A 126 -0.39 -2.09 -17.15
N GLY A 127 -0.63 -2.06 -18.46
CA GLY A 127 -0.21 -3.15 -19.34
C GLY A 127 1.32 -3.27 -19.37
N GLU A 128 1.82 -4.51 -19.44
CA GLU A 128 3.25 -4.83 -19.43
C GLU A 128 4.06 -4.00 -20.45
N ARG A 129 3.54 -3.82 -21.66
CA ARG A 129 4.19 -2.99 -22.70
C ARG A 129 4.35 -1.53 -22.28
N ALA A 130 3.36 -0.95 -21.60
CA ALA A 130 3.41 0.42 -21.11
C ALA A 130 4.43 0.56 -19.97
N LEU A 131 4.51 -0.44 -19.10
CA LEU A 131 5.52 -0.52 -18.04
C LEU A 131 6.94 -0.63 -18.61
N ILE A 132 7.17 -1.53 -19.57
CA ILE A 132 8.47 -1.66 -20.27
C ILE A 132 8.85 -0.34 -20.92
N HIS A 133 7.92 0.30 -21.62
CA HIS A 133 8.16 1.56 -22.31
C HIS A 133 8.59 2.66 -21.34
N ASN A 134 7.82 2.89 -20.27
CA ASN A 134 8.14 3.93 -19.28
C ASN A 134 9.41 3.63 -18.50
N PHE A 135 9.65 2.36 -18.16
CA PHE A 135 10.90 1.94 -17.53
C PHE A 135 12.11 2.28 -18.39
N ARG A 136 12.05 2.06 -19.71
CA ARG A 136 13.14 2.37 -20.64
C ARG A 136 13.29 3.87 -20.88
N LYS A 137 12.19 4.61 -20.97
CA LYS A 137 12.17 6.08 -21.15
C LYS A 137 12.97 6.79 -20.05
N GLY A 138 12.91 6.31 -18.82
CA GLY A 138 13.65 6.89 -17.69
C GLY A 138 15.13 6.51 -17.61
N LEU A 139 15.61 5.55 -18.43
CA LEU A 139 17.01 5.13 -18.39
C LEU A 139 17.90 5.94 -19.33
N PRO A 140 19.15 6.26 -18.94
CA PRO A 140 20.10 6.91 -19.82
C PRO A 140 20.45 6.01 -21.02
N SER A 141 20.63 6.63 -22.18
CA SER A 141 20.94 5.96 -23.44
C SER A 141 22.13 4.98 -23.36
N ARG A 142 23.12 5.23 -22.50
CA ARG A 142 24.27 4.33 -22.28
C ARG A 142 23.90 2.96 -21.72
N ILE A 143 22.78 2.83 -21.00
CA ILE A 143 22.32 1.56 -20.39
C ILE A 143 21.48 0.74 -21.38
N TRP A 144 20.90 1.40 -22.40
CA TRP A 144 20.04 0.74 -23.40
C TRP A 144 20.75 -0.38 -24.17
N ILE A 145 22.07 -0.29 -24.33
CA ILE A 145 22.87 -1.22 -25.14
C ILE A 145 23.15 -2.54 -24.41
N SER A 146 23.01 -2.58 -23.07
CA SER A 146 23.52 -3.68 -22.24
C SER A 146 22.44 -4.53 -21.54
N TRP A 147 21.14 -4.27 -21.71
CA TRP A 147 20.09 -4.92 -20.90
C TRP A 147 19.13 -5.83 -21.69
N PRO A 148 19.00 -7.14 -21.37
CA PRO A 148 17.99 -8.01 -21.96
C PRO A 148 16.61 -7.81 -21.29
N PRO A 149 15.51 -8.17 -21.98
CA PRO A 149 14.15 -7.95 -21.49
C PRO A 149 13.80 -9.02 -20.45
N ILE A 150 13.89 -8.68 -19.17
CA ILE A 150 13.20 -9.43 -18.11
C ILE A 150 12.47 -8.38 -17.28
N LEU A 151 11.22 -8.13 -17.68
CA LEU A 151 10.17 -7.65 -16.79
C LEU A 151 9.26 -8.84 -16.47
#